data_AF-A0A101IPQ8-F1
#
_entry.id   AF-A0A101IPQ8-F1
#
_cell.length_a   1.000
_cell.length_b   1.000
_cell.length_c   1.000
_cell.angle_alpha   90.00
_cell.angle_beta   90.00
_cell.angle_gamma   90.00
#
_symmetry.space_group_name_H-M   'P 1'
#
loop_
_entity.id
_entity.type
_entity.pdbx_description
1 polymer ?
#
loop_
_entity_poly.entity_id
_entity_poly.type
_entity_poly.pdbx_seq_one_letter_code
_entity_poly.pdbx_strand_id
1 'polypeptide(L)'
;LIIGVGNHEYREIPYTVEALALNQTFDPATNTSTIHAAETLDRFVVTVPHNETRELPWNFSVSSPEYNRIEFLLFNETIPGEDVVGQDRINASYRDLHLWVRVR
;
A
#
# COMPACT_ATOMS: atom_id res chain seq x y z
N LEU A 1 8.21 11.72 0.99
CA LEU A 1 7.86 11.02 -0.27
C LEU A 1 6.69 11.76 -0.90
N ILE A 2 6.42 11.61 -2.20
CA ILE A 2 5.17 12.07 -2.82
C ILE A 2 4.42 10.83 -3.31
N ILE A 3 3.13 10.75 -2.97
CA ILE A 3 2.21 9.72 -3.50
C ILE A 3 1.33 10.40 -4.55
N GLY A 4 1.38 9.90 -5.78
CA GLY A 4 0.52 10.33 -6.88
C GLY A 4 -0.59 9.30 -7.13
N VAL A 5 -1.85 9.74 -7.11
CA VAL A 5 -3.02 8.90 -7.44
C VAL A 5 -3.71 9.47 -8.66
N GLY A 6 -3.65 8.75 -9.77
CA GLY A 6 -4.31 9.08 -11.02
C GLY A 6 -5.60 8.29 -11.22
N ASN A 7 -6.60 8.89 -11.86
CA ASN A 7 -7.90 8.27 -12.09
C ASN A 7 -8.28 8.22 -13.57
N HIS A 8 -8.54 7.02 -14.10
CA HIS A 8 -9.05 6.80 -15.46
C HIS A 8 -10.42 6.11 -15.50
N GLU A 9 -11.20 6.10 -14.41
CA GLU A 9 -12.46 5.36 -14.27
C GLU A 9 -13.69 6.06 -14.87
N TYR A 10 -13.51 7.06 -15.74
CA TYR A 10 -14.57 7.88 -16.36
C TYR A 10 -15.53 8.61 -15.40
N ARG A 11 -15.28 8.55 -14.11
CA ARG A 11 -16.01 9.27 -13.04
C ARG A 11 -15.07 9.62 -11.91
N GLU A 12 -15.51 10.48 -11.02
CA GLU A 12 -14.80 10.74 -9.76
C GLU A 12 -14.81 9.48 -8.87
N ILE A 13 -13.65 9.17 -8.29
CA ILE A 13 -13.48 8.03 -7.38
C ILE A 13 -12.87 8.52 -6.06
N PRO A 14 -13.48 8.18 -4.90
CA PRO A 14 -12.85 8.34 -3.60
C PRO A 14 -11.95 7.13 -3.31
N TYR A 15 -10.71 7.17 -3.81
CA TYR A 15 -9.75 6.10 -3.54
C TYR A 15 -9.34 6.11 -2.07
N THR A 16 -9.20 4.93 -1.48
CA THR A 16 -8.50 4.79 -0.20
C THR A 16 -7.07 4.34 -0.47
N VAL A 17 -6.12 5.12 0.01
CA VAL A 17 -4.71 4.73 0.07
C VAL A 17 -4.42 4.17 1.45
N GLU A 18 -3.79 3.01 1.50
CA GLU A 18 -3.29 2.40 2.72
C GLU A 18 -1.79 2.12 2.56
N ALA A 19 -0.98 2.59 3.50
CA ALA A 19 0.45 2.35 3.52
C ALA A 19 0.79 1.37 4.67
N LEU A 20 1.52 0.31 4.36
CA LEU A 20 1.93 -0.71 5.31
C LEU A 20 3.46 -0.81 5.37
N ALA A 21 4.02 -1.03 6.56
CA ALA A 21 5.37 -1.55 6.73
C ALA A 21 5.31 -3.08 6.81
N LEU A 22 6.08 -3.75 5.96
CA LEU A 22 6.15 -5.21 5.88
C LEU A 22 7.53 -5.72 6.27
N ASN A 23 7.54 -6.81 7.04
CA ASN A 23 8.69 -7.68 7.19
C ASN A 23 8.47 -8.87 6.26
N GLN A 24 9.23 -8.94 5.17
CA GLN A 24 9.09 -9.96 4.14
C GLN A 24 10.41 -10.66 3.84
N THR A 25 10.36 -11.97 3.62
CA THR A 25 11.47 -12.72 3.02
C THR A 25 11.11 -13.21 1.63
N PHE A 26 12.08 -13.23 0.71
CA PHE A 26 11.95 -13.82 -0.61
C PHE A 26 12.84 -15.06 -0.72
N ASP A 27 12.26 -16.18 -1.12
CA ASP A 27 12.97 -17.41 -1.44
C ASP A 27 13.15 -17.52 -2.98
N PRO A 28 14.38 -17.37 -3.50
CA PRO A 28 14.64 -17.46 -4.93
C PRO A 28 14.54 -18.89 -5.48
N ALA A 29 14.67 -19.93 -4.64
CA ALA A 29 14.58 -21.33 -5.10
C ALA A 29 13.15 -21.72 -5.46
N THR A 30 12.18 -21.18 -4.73
CA THR A 30 10.74 -21.41 -4.92
C THR A 30 10.02 -20.22 -5.56
N ASN A 31 10.74 -19.12 -5.82
CA ASN A 31 10.20 -17.85 -6.30
C ASN A 31 9.00 -17.35 -5.46
N THR A 32 9.08 -17.54 -4.14
CA THR A 32 7.97 -17.27 -3.21
C THR A 32 8.36 -16.19 -2.21
N SER A 33 7.42 -15.28 -1.94
CA SER A 33 7.54 -14.28 -0.86
C SER A 33 6.70 -14.69 0.34
N THR A 34 7.22 -14.48 1.55
CA THR A 34 6.48 -14.70 2.81
C THR A 34 6.50 -13.42 3.63
N ILE A 35 5.30 -12.96 4.03
CA ILE A 35 5.13 -11.81 4.92
C ILE A 35 5.04 -12.33 6.35
N HIS A 36 5.96 -11.89 7.20
CA HIS A 36 6.04 -12.30 8.61
C HIS A 36 5.30 -11.32 9.53
N ALA A 37 5.30 -10.04 9.18
CA ALA A 37 4.60 -9.00 9.92
C ALA A 37 4.16 -7.88 8.97
N ALA A 38 3.05 -7.23 9.32
CA ALA A 38 2.52 -6.05 8.65
C ALA A 38 2.06 -5.03 9.71
N GLU A 39 2.49 -3.78 9.57
CA GLU A 39 2.04 -2.65 10.39
C GLU A 39 1.39 -1.61 9.47
N THR A 40 0.20 -1.13 9.83
CA THR A 40 -0.42 0.00 9.10
C THR A 40 0.27 1.29 9.52
N LEU A 41 0.91 1.97 8.56
CA LEU A 41 1.55 3.26 8.78
C LEU A 41 0.58 4.41 8.63
N ASP A 42 -0.30 4.33 7.62
CA ASP A 42 -1.27 5.38 7.32
C ASP A 42 -2.42 4.83 6.48
N ARG A 43 -3.58 5.49 6.59
CA ARG A 43 -4.74 5.22 5.75
C ARG A 43 -5.54 6.50 5.55
N PHE A 44 -5.68 6.93 4.31
CA PHE A 44 -6.40 8.15 3.97
C PHE A 44 -7.18 8.02 2.66
N VAL A 45 -8.20 8.87 2.51
CA VAL A 45 -9.01 8.93 1.29
C VAL A 45 -8.55 10.09 0.44
N VAL A 46 -8.44 9.86 -0.86
CA VAL A 46 -8.20 10.88 -1.88
C VAL A 46 -9.26 10.78 -2.97
N THR A 47 -10.04 11.84 -3.10
CA THR A 47 -11.03 11.95 -4.17
C THR A 47 -10.35 12.51 -5.42
N VAL A 48 -10.40 11.75 -6.51
CA VAL A 48 -9.72 12.09 -7.76
C VAL A 48 -10.75 12.15 -8.89
N PRO A 49 -10.95 13.30 -9.56
CA PRO A 49 -11.78 13.41 -10.75
C PRO A 49 -11.24 12.57 -11.92
N HIS A 50 -12.08 12.27 -12.91
CA HIS A 50 -11.65 11.56 -14.10
C HIS A 50 -10.55 12.32 -14.85
N ASN A 51 -9.51 11.60 -15.28
CA ASN A 51 -8.31 12.10 -15.98
C ASN A 51 -7.52 13.14 -15.19
N GLU A 52 -7.66 13.16 -13.86
CA GLU A 52 -6.81 13.94 -12.97
C GLU A 52 -5.86 13.05 -12.18
N THR A 53 -4.81 13.68 -11.66
CA THR A 53 -3.89 13.11 -10.68
C THR A 53 -3.84 14.03 -9.46
N ARG A 54 -3.92 13.43 -8.27
CA ARG A 54 -3.67 14.13 -7.00
C ARG A 54 -2.33 13.69 -6.45
N GLU A 55 -1.48 14.66 -6.13
CA GLU A 55 -0.18 14.44 -5.51
C GLU A 55 -0.23 14.87 -4.04
N LEU A 56 0.22 13.99 -3.16
CA LEU A 56 0.17 14.19 -1.72
C LEU A 56 1.57 14.00 -1.14
N PRO A 57 2.10 15.00 -0.40
CA PRO A 57 3.30 14.78 0.39
C PRO A 57 2.97 13.76 1.48
N TRP A 58 3.77 12.71 1.57
CA TRP A 58 3.62 11.66 2.57
C TRP A 58 4.92 11.49 3.35
N ASN A 59 4.79 11.55 4.68
CA ASN A 59 5.85 11.38 5.64
C ASN A 59 5.49 10.19 6.52
N PHE A 60 6.48 9.38 6.85
CA PHE A 60 6.30 8.20 7.68
C PHE A 60 7.52 7.98 8.55
N SER A 61 7.31 7.23 9.62
CA SER A 61 8.35 6.68 10.48
C SER A 61 8.04 5.21 10.68
N VAL A 62 9.09 4.39 10.71
CA VAL A 62 8.96 2.96 10.99
C VAL A 62 9.55 2.70 12.37
N SER A 63 8.81 1.96 13.19
CA SER A 63 9.12 1.78 14.62
C SER A 63 10.21 0.74 14.88
N SER A 64 10.46 -0.15 13.91
CA SER A 64 11.35 -1.31 14.07
C SER A 64 12.28 -1.51 12.86
N PRO A 65 13.55 -1.93 13.07
CA PRO A 65 14.48 -2.22 12.00
C PRO A 65 14.18 -3.52 11.23
N GLU A 66 13.22 -4.33 11.69
CA GLU A 66 12.85 -5.59 11.03
C GLU A 66 12.03 -5.40 9.75
N TYR A 67 11.38 -4.25 9.61
CA TYR A 67 10.62 -3.91 8.41
C TYR A 67 11.58 -3.57 7.27
N ASN A 68 11.34 -4.18 6.12
CA ASN A 68 12.21 -4.07 4.95
C ASN A 68 11.46 -3.66 3.68
N ARG A 69 10.15 -3.47 3.74
CA ARG A 69 9.32 -3.07 2.61
C ARG A 69 8.20 -2.13 3.07
N ILE A 70 7.93 -1.10 2.27
CA ILE A 70 6.75 -0.24 2.41
C ILE A 70 5.82 -0.59 1.27
N GLU A 71 4.62 -1.06 1.60
CA GLU A 71 3.56 -1.42 0.67
C GLU A 71 2.52 -0.31 0.59
N PHE A 72 2.13 0.08 -0.61
CA PHE A 72 1.05 1.02 -0.84
C PHE A 72 -0.07 0.31 -1.56
N LEU A 73 -1.23 0.24 -0.91
CA LEU A 73 -2.44 -0.36 -1.43
C LEU A 73 -3.41 0.75 -1.81
N LEU A 74 -4.00 0.62 -3.00
CA LEU A 74 -5.06 1.49 -3.48
C LEU A 74 -6.35 0.69 -3.53
N PHE A 75 -7.41 1.18 -2.91
CA PHE A 75 -8.75 0.58 -2.97
C PHE A 75 -9.72 1.53 -3.67
N ASN A 76 -10.51 0.99 -4.59
CA ASN A 76 -11.59 1.72 -5.27
C ASN A 76 -12.92 1.49 -4.53
N GLU A 77 -13.27 2.39 -3.62
CA GLU A 77 -14.55 2.46 -2.88
C GLU A 77 -14.84 1.32 -1.90
N THR A 78 -14.35 0.11 -2.13
CA THR A 78 -14.53 -1.04 -1.24
C THR A 78 -13.23 -1.38 -0.55
N ILE A 79 -13.25 -1.40 0.77
CA ILE A 79 -12.13 -1.82 1.60
C ILE A 79 -12.51 -3.17 2.24
N PRO A 80 -11.69 -4.23 2.06
CA PRO A 80 -11.84 -5.48 2.80
C PRO A 80 -11.93 -5.31 4.32
N GLY A 81 -12.57 -6.26 4.99
CA GLY A 81 -12.67 -6.31 6.45
C GLY A 81 -11.32 -6.45 7.15
N GLU A 82 -11.29 -6.19 8.46
CA GLU A 82 -10.07 -6.25 9.28
C GLU A 82 -9.48 -7.66 9.41
N ASP A 83 -10.26 -8.70 9.08
CA ASP A 83 -9.84 -10.10 9.06
C ASP A 83 -8.98 -10.46 7.83
N VAL A 84 -9.03 -9.64 6.78
CA VAL A 84 -8.21 -9.81 5.58
C VAL A 84 -6.85 -9.16 5.82
N VAL A 85 -5.79 -9.96 5.99
CA VAL A 85 -4.46 -9.47 6.37
C VAL A 85 -3.35 -10.03 5.48
N GLY A 86 -2.12 -9.53 5.64
CA GLY A 86 -0.94 -10.04 4.95
C GLY A 86 -1.10 -10.05 3.43
N GLN A 87 -0.79 -11.18 2.78
CA GLN A 87 -0.87 -11.29 1.33
C GLN A 87 -2.30 -11.15 0.79
N ASP A 88 -3.31 -11.60 1.54
CA ASP A 88 -4.72 -11.51 1.11
C ASP A 88 -5.19 -10.06 1.07
N ARG A 89 -4.69 -9.21 1.98
CA ARG A 89 -4.94 -7.76 1.97
C ARG A 89 -4.38 -7.10 0.71
N ILE A 90 -3.16 -7.47 0.31
CA ILE A 90 -2.51 -6.96 -0.90
C ILE A 90 -3.29 -7.42 -2.14
N ASN A 91 -3.63 -8.71 -2.21
CA ASN A 91 -4.39 -9.30 -3.32
C ASN A 91 -5.77 -8.67 -3.49
N ALA A 92 -6.39 -8.19 -2.41
CA ALA A 92 -7.68 -7.54 -2.43
C ALA A 92 -7.62 -6.05 -2.82
N SER A 93 -6.42 -5.47 -2.98
CA SER A 93 -6.26 -4.10 -3.44
C SER A 93 -6.60 -3.97 -4.93
N TYR A 94 -7.07 -2.79 -5.33
CA TYR A 94 -7.29 -2.47 -6.73
C TYR A 94 -5.95 -2.36 -7.48
N ARG A 95 -4.96 -1.74 -6.84
CA ARG A 95 -3.57 -1.65 -7.27
C ARG A 95 -2.67 -1.63 -6.05
N ASP A 96 -1.48 -2.20 -6.20
CA ASP A 96 -0.40 -2.12 -5.23
C ASP A 96 0.91 -1.63 -5.88
N LEU A 97 1.77 -1.04 -5.05
CA LEU A 97 3.17 -0.79 -5.37
C LEU A 97 4.00 -0.85 -4.09
N HIS A 98 5.32 -0.98 -4.23
CA HIS A 98 6.19 -1.10 -3.07
C HIS A 98 7.53 -0.40 -3.21
N LEU A 99 8.10 -0.09 -2.05
CA LEU A 99 9.48 0.38 -1.90
C LEU A 99 10.24 -0.56 -0.97
N TRP A 100 11.40 -1.05 -1.41
CA TRP A 100 12.33 -1.73 -0.53
C TRP A 100 13.08 -0.71 0.31
N VAL A 101 13.14 -0.93 1.62
CA VAL A 101 13.78 -0.04 2.57
C VAL A 101 14.75 -0.81 3.46
N ARG A 102 15.76 -0.09 3.96
CA ARG A 102 16.62 -0.57 5.04
C ARG A 102 16.51 0.41 6.19
N VAL A 103 15.74 0.05 7.20
CA VAL A 103 15.60 0.82 8.43
C VAL A 103 16.89 0.64 9.26
N ARG A 104 17.33 1.71 9.94
CA ARG A 104 18.56 1.75 10.74
C ARG A 104 18.32 2.44 12.06
#